data_AF-A0A950H648-F1
#
_entry.id   AF-A0A950H648-F1
#
_cell.length_a   1.000
_cell.length_b   1.000
_cell.length_c   1.000
_cell.angle_alpha   90.00
_cell.angle_beta   90.00
_cell.angle_gamma   90.00
#
_symmetry.space_group_name_H-M   'P 1'
#
loop_
_entity.id
_entity.type
_entity.pdbx_description
1 polymer ?
#
loop_
_entity_poly.entity_id
_entity_poly.type
_entity_poly.pdbx_seq_one_letter_code
_entity_poly.pdbx_strand_id
1 'polypeptide(L)'
;MEPASPQRVPSLSFQSRPILVSFSGIDGAGKSTQIERLHQFLGELGISDLRLAFWDDVVVLPHLRAGVSHKLLGGELGVGAPGKPVRRNDKNARTWYLTLVRSLFYFFDVLSLRKAWAKARVTNADVIVFDRYIYDQLANISGNWAGRLYIGLLLSFAPRPHVAFLLDADPATALARKPEYPLDFLDRYRRSHLRLSQMAPEMVVVPPGRVEDVERVIRGEFLKRCPQLPSQAVAGPEPSKSLGEDSSVRVFSSNNT
;
A
#
# COMPACT_ATOMS: atom_id res chain seq x y z
N MET A 1 6.03 -35.14 -31.07
CA MET A 1 6.95 -34.35 -30.23
C MET A 1 6.15 -33.15 -29.74
N GLU A 2 5.61 -33.26 -28.54
CA GLU A 2 4.81 -32.21 -27.89
C GLU A 2 5.77 -31.36 -27.03
N PRO A 3 5.71 -30.01 -27.08
CA PRO A 3 6.64 -29.19 -26.31
C PRO A 3 6.32 -29.29 -24.81
N ALA A 4 7.36 -29.54 -24.02
CA ALA A 4 7.29 -29.63 -22.57
C ALA A 4 6.66 -28.36 -21.97
N SER A 5 5.57 -28.54 -21.22
CA SER A 5 4.98 -27.48 -20.40
C SER A 5 6.02 -26.93 -19.42
N PRO A 6 6.09 -25.60 -19.21
CA PRO A 6 7.00 -25.03 -18.24
C PRO A 6 6.65 -25.56 -16.84
N GLN A 7 7.60 -26.27 -16.24
CA GLN A 7 7.45 -26.77 -14.87
C GLN A 7 7.35 -25.56 -13.93
N ARG A 8 6.15 -25.36 -13.38
CA ARG A 8 5.94 -24.44 -12.25
C ARG A 8 6.78 -24.95 -11.09
N VAL A 9 7.77 -24.15 -10.68
CA VAL A 9 8.51 -24.35 -9.44
C VAL A 9 7.52 -24.50 -8.26
N PRO A 10 7.75 -25.43 -7.33
CA PRO A 10 6.85 -25.67 -6.21
C PRO A 10 6.78 -24.40 -5.35
N SER A 11 5.61 -23.78 -5.29
CA SER A 11 5.31 -22.69 -4.37
C SER A 11 5.50 -23.22 -2.94
N LEU A 12 6.55 -22.76 -2.27
CA LEU A 12 6.79 -23.06 -0.86
C LEU A 12 5.56 -22.58 -0.07
N SER A 13 4.76 -23.52 0.42
CA SER A 13 3.62 -23.24 1.28
C SER A 13 4.12 -22.86 2.67
N PHE A 14 4.36 -21.56 2.89
CA PHE A 14 4.71 -21.07 4.21
C PHE A 14 3.47 -20.96 5.11
N GLN A 15 3.54 -21.58 6.29
CA GLN A 15 2.58 -21.45 7.39
C GLN A 15 2.62 -20.07 8.10
N SER A 16 3.10 -19.02 7.44
CA SER A 16 3.22 -17.69 8.01
C SER A 16 2.08 -16.82 7.49
N ARG A 17 1.38 -16.12 8.40
CA ARG A 17 0.34 -15.16 8.01
C ARG A 17 0.96 -14.12 7.07
N PRO A 18 0.28 -13.71 5.98
CA PRO A 18 0.85 -12.77 5.03
C PRO A 18 1.22 -11.44 5.66
N ILE A 19 2.25 -10.82 5.10
CA ILE A 19 2.72 -9.48 5.47
C ILE A 19 1.82 -8.44 4.82
N LEU A 20 1.11 -7.67 5.65
CA LEU A 20 0.36 -6.48 5.22
C LEU A 20 1.26 -5.26 5.02
N VAL A 21 1.26 -4.71 3.81
CA VAL A 21 1.89 -3.44 3.41
C VAL A 21 0.82 -2.49 2.88
N SER A 22 0.95 -1.20 3.15
CA SER A 22 0.04 -0.19 2.57
C SER A 22 0.78 1.00 2.00
N PHE A 23 0.20 1.62 0.97
CA PHE A 23 0.72 2.82 0.31
C PHE A 23 -0.31 3.94 0.34
N SER A 24 0.04 5.09 0.90
CA SER A 24 -0.78 6.30 0.94
C SER A 24 0.01 7.49 0.39
N GLY A 25 -0.69 8.55 -0.01
CA GLY A 25 -0.05 9.76 -0.55
C GLY A 25 -0.94 10.48 -1.55
N ILE A 26 -0.56 11.72 -1.90
CA ILE A 26 -1.32 12.54 -2.84
C ILE A 26 -1.38 11.91 -4.24
N ASP A 27 -2.39 12.30 -5.02
CA ASP A 27 -2.45 11.96 -6.42
C ASP A 27 -1.24 12.56 -7.16
N GLY A 28 -0.60 11.76 -8.01
CA GLY A 28 0.67 12.14 -8.66
C GLY A 28 1.94 11.90 -7.83
N ALA A 29 1.85 11.41 -6.59
CA ALA A 29 3.02 11.09 -5.76
C ALA A 29 3.85 9.88 -6.26
N GLY A 30 3.35 9.10 -7.24
CA GLY A 30 4.06 7.94 -7.78
C GLY A 30 3.79 6.61 -7.06
N LYS A 31 2.70 6.51 -6.29
CA LYS A 31 2.30 5.28 -5.58
C LYS A 31 2.27 4.05 -6.47
N SER A 32 1.51 4.10 -7.57
CA SER A 32 1.38 2.96 -8.49
C SER A 32 2.73 2.54 -9.08
N THR A 33 3.62 3.50 -9.36
CA THR A 33 4.98 3.24 -9.85
C THR A 33 5.84 2.51 -8.81
N GLN A 34 5.70 2.86 -7.53
CA GLN A 34 6.45 2.21 -6.45
C GLN A 34 5.86 0.86 -6.03
N ILE A 35 4.53 0.71 -6.11
CA ILE A 35 3.86 -0.59 -5.91
C ILE A 35 4.33 -1.59 -6.97
N GLU A 36 4.40 -1.18 -8.24
CA GLU A 36 4.88 -2.03 -9.32
C GLU A 36 6.36 -2.44 -9.14
N ARG A 37 7.21 -1.50 -8.71
CA ARG A 37 8.61 -1.82 -8.39
C ARG A 37 8.75 -2.76 -7.19
N LEU A 38 7.90 -2.60 -6.18
CA LEU A 38 7.86 -3.54 -5.06
C LEU A 38 7.43 -4.93 -5.53
N HIS A 39 6.39 -5.02 -6.37
CA HIS A 39 5.94 -6.28 -6.97
C HIS A 39 7.08 -6.98 -7.73
N GLN A 40 7.80 -6.26 -8.59
CA GLN A 40 8.95 -6.79 -9.32
C GLN A 40 10.06 -7.28 -8.38
N PHE A 41 10.41 -6.47 -7.38
CA PHE A 41 11.40 -6.85 -6.38
C PHE A 41 11.00 -8.10 -5.57
N LEU A 42 9.73 -8.24 -5.21
CA LEU A 42 9.23 -9.44 -4.53
C LEU A 42 9.27 -10.67 -5.45
N GLY A 43 8.90 -10.50 -6.71
CA GLY A 43 8.98 -11.55 -7.73
C GLY A 43 10.42 -12.04 -7.98
N GLU A 44 11.41 -11.13 -8.01
CA GLU A 44 12.83 -11.47 -8.08
C GLU A 44 13.31 -12.32 -6.89
N LEU A 45 12.67 -12.13 -5.73
CA LEU A 45 12.92 -12.90 -4.52
C LEU A 45 12.07 -14.20 -4.45
N GLY A 46 11.24 -14.48 -5.45
CA GLY A 46 10.32 -15.61 -5.44
C GLY A 46 9.19 -15.49 -4.41
N ILE A 47 8.91 -14.27 -3.95
CA ILE A 47 7.90 -13.95 -2.94
C ILE A 47 6.63 -13.52 -3.67
N SER A 48 5.51 -14.18 -3.36
CA SER A 48 4.23 -13.87 -3.98
C SER A 48 3.54 -12.71 -3.28
N ASP A 49 2.96 -11.79 -4.05
CA ASP A 49 2.16 -10.69 -3.50
C ASP A 49 0.78 -10.56 -4.15
N LEU A 50 -0.14 -10.00 -3.36
CA LEU A 50 -1.49 -9.67 -3.78
C LEU A 50 -1.75 -8.18 -3.58
N ARG A 51 -2.05 -7.47 -4.67
CA ARG A 51 -2.46 -6.07 -4.62
C ARG A 51 -3.97 -5.95 -4.41
N LEU A 52 -4.37 -5.08 -3.48
CA LEU A 52 -5.76 -4.69 -3.23
C LEU A 52 -5.90 -3.17 -3.33
N ALA A 53 -6.93 -2.68 -4.01
CA ALA A 53 -7.24 -1.27 -4.11
C ALA A 53 -8.31 -0.92 -3.07
N PHE A 54 -8.01 -0.01 -2.15
CA PHE A 54 -8.93 0.26 -1.04
C PHE A 54 -10.30 0.79 -1.50
N TRP A 55 -10.35 1.60 -2.55
CA TRP A 55 -11.62 2.13 -3.05
C TRP A 55 -12.50 1.08 -3.76
N ASP A 56 -11.90 0.03 -4.31
CA ASP A 56 -12.63 -0.99 -5.07
C ASP A 56 -12.93 -2.22 -4.20
N ASP A 57 -12.00 -2.60 -3.32
CA ASP A 57 -12.07 -3.85 -2.54
C ASP A 57 -12.58 -3.65 -1.12
N VAL A 58 -12.56 -2.42 -0.60
CA VAL A 58 -12.86 -2.13 0.82
C VAL A 58 -14.02 -1.17 1.00
N VAL A 59 -14.13 -0.13 0.19
CA VAL A 59 -15.12 0.93 0.41
C VAL A 59 -16.55 0.40 0.22
N VAL A 60 -17.34 0.49 1.28
CA VAL A 60 -18.72 -0.03 1.28
C VAL A 60 -19.65 0.93 0.53
N LEU A 61 -20.39 0.39 -0.44
CA LEU A 61 -21.45 1.10 -1.17
C LEU A 61 -21.00 2.45 -1.79
N PRO A 62 -19.96 2.47 -2.65
CA PRO A 62 -19.43 3.69 -3.24
C PRO A 62 -20.52 4.50 -3.98
N HIS A 63 -21.43 3.80 -4.69
CA HIS A 63 -22.54 4.42 -5.40
C HIS A 63 -23.62 5.00 -4.47
N LEU A 64 -23.92 4.36 -3.34
CA LEU A 64 -24.87 4.89 -2.36
C LEU A 64 -24.31 6.14 -1.68
N ARG A 65 -23.00 6.17 -1.43
CA ARG A 65 -22.30 7.34 -0.89
C ARG A 65 -22.37 8.51 -1.85
N ALA A 66 -22.13 8.29 -3.14
CA ALA A 66 -22.29 9.32 -4.17
C ALA A 66 -23.72 9.85 -4.21
N GLY A 67 -24.73 8.98 -4.14
CA GLY A 67 -26.15 9.34 -4.18
C GLY A 67 -26.65 10.06 -2.91
N VAL A 68 -26.35 9.56 -1.71
CA VAL A 68 -26.71 10.18 -0.42
C VAL A 68 -26.05 11.55 -0.29
N SER A 69 -24.80 11.64 -0.75
CA SER A 69 -24.06 12.89 -0.82
C SER A 69 -24.66 13.88 -1.81
N HIS A 70 -24.89 13.49 -3.08
CA HIS A 70 -25.49 14.35 -4.10
C HIS A 70 -26.90 14.81 -3.75
N LYS A 71 -27.66 14.02 -2.99
CA LYS A 71 -29.07 14.29 -2.67
C LYS A 71 -29.25 15.11 -1.39
N LEU A 72 -28.33 15.00 -0.42
CA LEU A 72 -28.34 15.79 0.84
C LEU A 72 -27.46 17.03 0.78
N LEU A 73 -26.45 17.04 -0.09
CA LEU A 73 -25.67 18.20 -0.45
C LEU A 73 -25.98 18.52 -1.91
N GLY A 74 -26.64 19.64 -2.17
CA GLY A 74 -26.46 20.38 -3.43
C GLY A 74 -25.03 20.95 -3.54
N GLY A 75 -24.04 20.16 -3.14
CA GLY A 75 -22.63 20.44 -3.02
C GLY A 75 -21.93 19.13 -3.35
N GLU A 76 -21.51 19.03 -4.60
CA GLU A 76 -20.84 17.90 -5.23
C GLU A 76 -19.87 17.22 -4.25
N LEU A 77 -20.18 15.98 -3.83
CA LEU A 77 -19.13 15.08 -3.38
C LEU A 77 -18.43 14.55 -4.61
N GLY A 78 -17.51 15.37 -5.09
CA GLY A 78 -16.45 14.94 -5.97
C GLY A 78 -15.14 15.38 -5.34
N VAL A 79 -14.17 14.48 -5.37
CA VAL A 79 -12.88 14.82 -6.01
C VAL A 79 -13.15 15.93 -7.04
N GLY A 80 -12.57 17.12 -6.84
CA GLY A 80 -12.91 18.29 -7.64
C GLY A 80 -12.90 17.94 -9.13
N ALA A 81 -14.04 18.08 -9.78
CA ALA A 81 -14.06 18.07 -11.24
C ALA A 81 -13.24 19.29 -11.71
N PRO A 82 -12.49 19.17 -12.82
CA PRO A 82 -11.67 20.28 -13.32
C PRO A 82 -12.54 21.53 -13.55
N GLY A 83 -12.21 22.65 -12.90
CA GLY A 83 -12.75 23.96 -13.25
C GLY A 83 -13.77 24.60 -12.29
N LYS A 84 -14.10 24.04 -11.12
CA LYS A 84 -14.97 24.72 -10.14
C LYS A 84 -14.29 24.88 -8.76
N PRO A 85 -13.75 26.06 -8.42
CA PRO A 85 -13.19 26.31 -7.09
C PRO A 85 -14.32 26.34 -6.05
N VAL A 86 -14.34 25.35 -5.16
CA VAL A 86 -15.33 25.23 -4.08
C VAL A 86 -15.06 26.27 -3.00
N ARG A 87 -15.80 27.38 -3.03
CA ARG A 87 -15.89 28.31 -1.88
C ARG A 87 -16.76 27.69 -0.79
N ARG A 88 -16.14 27.24 0.31
CA ARG A 88 -16.86 26.86 1.54
C ARG A 88 -17.34 28.13 2.23
N ASN A 89 -18.65 28.37 2.22
CA ASN A 89 -19.28 29.38 3.07
C ASN A 89 -20.14 28.67 4.13
N ASP A 90 -19.98 29.08 5.38
CA ASP A 90 -20.52 28.45 6.58
C ASP A 90 -22.05 28.46 6.64
N LYS A 91 -22.65 27.28 6.85
CA LYS A 91 -24.01 27.12 7.42
C LYS A 91 -24.03 25.91 8.36
N ASN A 92 -23.49 26.14 9.56
CA ASN A 92 -23.17 25.18 10.63
C ASN A 92 -24.28 24.18 11.02
N ALA A 93 -25.56 24.41 10.70
CA ALA A 93 -26.63 23.47 11.03
C ALA A 93 -26.70 22.25 10.09
N ARG A 94 -26.25 22.39 8.84
CA ARG A 94 -26.25 21.28 7.85
C ARG A 94 -25.06 20.33 8.00
N THR A 95 -24.04 20.73 8.75
CA THR A 95 -22.74 20.06 8.79
C THR A 95 -22.68 18.90 9.78
N TRP A 96 -23.37 18.98 10.92
CA TRP A 96 -23.18 18.01 12.01
C TRP A 96 -23.74 16.63 11.66
N TYR A 97 -24.94 16.54 11.06
CA TYR A 97 -25.52 15.25 10.67
C TYR A 97 -24.77 14.62 9.50
N LEU A 98 -24.24 15.44 8.57
CA LEU A 98 -23.37 14.95 7.50
C LEU A 98 -22.04 14.44 8.04
N THR A 99 -21.49 15.10 9.06
CA THR A 99 -20.28 14.64 9.75
C THR A 99 -20.54 13.34 10.50
N LEU A 100 -21.71 13.20 11.13
CA LEU A 100 -22.12 11.97 11.81
C LEU A 100 -22.30 10.82 10.81
N VAL A 101 -23.07 11.02 9.74
CA VAL A 101 -23.26 10.02 8.67
C VAL A 101 -21.92 9.63 8.03
N ARG A 102 -21.05 10.61 7.76
CA ARG A 102 -19.70 10.35 7.23
C ARG A 102 -18.85 9.53 8.21
N SER A 103 -18.95 9.82 9.50
CA SER A 103 -18.28 9.04 10.54
C SER A 103 -18.79 7.59 10.54
N LEU A 104 -20.11 7.37 10.48
CA LEU A 104 -20.65 6.01 10.36
C LEU A 104 -20.09 5.26 9.13
N PHE A 105 -20.00 5.92 7.97
CA PHE A 105 -19.37 5.32 6.79
C PHE A 105 -17.90 4.94 7.01
N TYR A 106 -17.12 5.80 7.67
CA TYR A 106 -15.74 5.48 8.02
C TYR A 106 -15.64 4.25 8.92
N PHE A 107 -16.52 4.13 9.90
CA PHE A 107 -16.59 2.94 10.74
C PHE A 107 -16.92 1.67 9.94
N PHE A 108 -17.91 1.73 9.04
CA PHE A 108 -18.24 0.60 8.17
C PHE A 108 -17.11 0.22 7.22
N ASP A 109 -16.36 1.20 6.72
CA ASP A 109 -15.17 0.94 5.90
C ASP A 109 -14.09 0.21 6.69
N VAL A 110 -13.92 0.48 7.99
CA VAL A 110 -12.99 -0.29 8.84
C VAL A 110 -13.45 -1.73 8.98
N LEU A 111 -14.75 -1.95 9.17
CA LEU A 111 -15.30 -3.31 9.25
C LEU A 111 -15.12 -4.06 7.92
N SER A 112 -15.33 -3.39 6.81
CA SER A 112 -15.09 -3.94 5.48
C SER A 112 -13.60 -4.22 5.26
N LEU A 113 -12.71 -3.34 5.71
CA LEU A 113 -11.27 -3.51 5.65
C LEU A 113 -10.83 -4.75 6.42
N ARG A 114 -11.41 -4.99 7.60
CA ARG A 114 -11.17 -6.21 8.38
C ARG A 114 -11.63 -7.47 7.62
N LYS A 115 -12.76 -7.40 6.93
CA LYS A 115 -13.28 -8.53 6.11
C LYS A 115 -12.38 -8.78 4.90
N ALA A 116 -12.00 -7.75 4.16
CA ALA A 116 -11.08 -7.83 3.03
C ALA A 116 -9.73 -8.41 3.46
N TRP A 117 -9.19 -7.92 4.58
CA TRP A 117 -7.98 -8.46 5.19
C TRP A 117 -8.11 -9.93 5.61
N ALA A 118 -9.22 -10.31 6.25
CA ALA A 118 -9.45 -11.71 6.64
C ALA A 118 -9.53 -12.64 5.43
N LYS A 119 -10.16 -12.19 4.33
CA LYS A 119 -10.22 -12.92 3.06
C LYS A 119 -8.85 -13.01 2.39
N ALA A 120 -8.10 -11.93 2.36
CA ALA A 120 -6.76 -11.90 1.78
C ALA A 120 -5.78 -12.79 2.57
N ARG A 121 -5.93 -12.86 3.90
CA ARG A 121 -5.11 -13.69 4.78
C ARG A 121 -5.15 -15.19 4.51
N VAL A 122 -6.22 -15.69 3.89
CA VAL A 122 -6.36 -17.11 3.54
C VAL A 122 -5.91 -17.39 2.10
N THR A 123 -5.44 -16.38 1.37
CA THR A 123 -4.81 -16.57 0.06
C THR A 123 -3.36 -17.06 0.24
N ASN A 124 -2.82 -17.76 -0.76
CA ASN A 124 -1.43 -18.23 -0.77
C ASN A 124 -0.41 -17.11 -1.10
N ALA A 125 -0.75 -15.85 -0.84
CA ALA A 125 0.16 -14.74 -1.02
C ALA A 125 1.05 -14.59 0.23
N ASP A 126 2.33 -14.29 0.04
CA ASP A 126 3.26 -14.01 1.14
C ASP A 126 3.12 -12.55 1.62
N VAL A 127 2.83 -11.63 0.68
CA VAL A 127 2.67 -10.19 0.93
C VAL A 127 1.32 -9.70 0.39
N ILE A 128 0.63 -8.86 1.14
CA ILE A 128 -0.60 -8.19 0.69
C ILE A 128 -0.33 -6.69 0.68
N VAL A 129 -0.44 -6.07 -0.50
CA VAL A 129 -0.15 -4.66 -0.74
C VAL A 129 -1.45 -3.91 -0.98
N PHE A 130 -1.76 -2.93 -0.11
CA PHE A 130 -2.89 -2.02 -0.31
C PHE A 130 -2.46 -0.75 -1.04
N ASP A 131 -3.06 -0.48 -2.20
CA ASP A 131 -3.03 0.83 -2.86
C ASP A 131 -4.12 1.72 -2.25
N ARG A 132 -3.67 2.69 -1.44
CA ARG A 132 -4.45 3.48 -0.47
C ARG A 132 -4.94 2.62 0.69
N TYR A 133 -5.07 3.26 1.85
CA TYR A 133 -5.50 2.58 3.07
C TYR A 133 -6.47 3.45 3.85
N ILE A 134 -6.88 3.00 5.04
CA ILE A 134 -7.74 3.80 5.91
C ILE A 134 -7.13 5.18 6.22
N TYR A 135 -5.80 5.31 6.22
CA TYR A 135 -5.11 6.59 6.46
C TYR A 135 -5.56 7.70 5.50
N ASP A 136 -5.80 7.38 4.22
CA ASP A 136 -6.30 8.34 3.23
C ASP A 136 -7.67 8.91 3.60
N GLN A 137 -8.54 8.09 4.22
CA GLN A 137 -9.83 8.55 4.72
C GLN A 137 -9.67 9.36 6.01
N LEU A 138 -8.84 8.88 6.94
CA LEU A 138 -8.62 9.52 8.24
C LEU A 138 -8.03 10.91 8.10
N ALA A 139 -7.27 11.18 7.04
CA ALA A 139 -6.69 12.50 6.77
C ALA A 139 -7.75 13.58 6.50
N ASN A 140 -8.98 13.18 6.16
CA ASN A 140 -10.11 14.09 5.97
C ASN A 140 -10.85 14.42 7.27
N ILE A 141 -10.58 13.71 8.37
CA ILE A 141 -11.22 13.97 9.67
C ILE A 141 -10.65 15.25 10.27
N SER A 142 -11.50 16.03 10.95
CA SER A 142 -11.08 17.28 11.59
C SER A 142 -9.99 17.04 12.63
N GLY A 143 -8.97 17.89 12.61
CA GLY A 143 -7.87 17.88 13.57
C GLY A 143 -8.21 18.36 14.99
N ASN A 144 -9.49 18.46 15.37
CA ASN A 144 -9.90 18.81 16.73
C ASN A 144 -9.73 17.62 17.70
N TRP A 145 -10.03 17.83 18.98
CA TRP A 145 -9.88 16.78 20.00
C TRP A 145 -10.78 15.56 19.73
N ALA A 146 -12.06 15.80 19.39
CA ALA A 146 -13.02 14.74 19.10
C ALA A 146 -12.61 13.92 17.88
N GLY A 147 -12.13 14.58 16.82
CA GLY A 147 -11.60 13.92 15.64
C GLY A 147 -10.36 13.07 15.92
N ARG A 148 -9.46 13.53 16.81
CA ARG A 148 -8.32 12.69 17.25
C ARG A 148 -8.76 11.42 17.96
N LEU A 149 -9.71 11.54 18.91
CA LEU A 149 -10.23 10.37 19.62
C LEU A 149 -10.89 9.41 18.65
N TYR A 150 -11.64 9.94 17.69
CA TYR A 150 -12.31 9.15 16.68
C TYR A 150 -11.33 8.45 15.73
N ILE A 151 -10.27 9.14 15.28
CA ILE A 151 -9.16 8.53 14.52
C ILE A 151 -8.53 7.40 15.33
N GLY A 152 -8.22 7.62 16.61
CA GLY A 152 -7.65 6.59 17.48
C GLY A 152 -8.56 5.37 17.61
N LEU A 153 -9.88 5.58 17.76
CA LEU A 153 -10.87 4.52 17.78
C LEU A 153 -10.85 3.71 16.47
N LEU A 154 -10.90 4.38 15.31
CA LEU A 154 -10.87 3.71 14.00
C LEU A 154 -9.57 2.93 13.76
N LEU A 155 -8.42 3.49 14.13
CA LEU A 155 -7.13 2.82 14.04
C LEU A 155 -7.05 1.59 14.95
N SER A 156 -7.72 1.61 16.11
CA SER A 156 -7.77 0.43 16.99
C SER A 156 -8.55 -0.74 16.38
N PHE A 157 -9.53 -0.44 15.52
CA PHE A 157 -10.29 -1.45 14.77
C PHE A 157 -9.67 -1.81 13.42
N ALA A 158 -8.85 -0.96 12.81
CA ALA A 158 -8.21 -1.29 11.55
C ALA A 158 -7.16 -2.41 11.73
N PRO A 159 -7.01 -3.33 10.76
CA PRO A 159 -5.83 -4.19 10.72
C PRO A 159 -4.57 -3.32 10.71
N ARG A 160 -3.59 -3.62 11.56
CA ARG A 160 -2.32 -2.88 11.54
C ARG A 160 -1.42 -3.43 10.43
N PRO A 161 -0.97 -2.60 9.47
CA PRO A 161 0.06 -3.01 8.53
C PRO A 161 1.40 -3.20 9.24
N HIS A 162 2.25 -4.08 8.70
CA HIS A 162 3.63 -4.23 9.19
C HIS A 162 4.45 -2.98 8.82
N VAL A 163 4.15 -2.41 7.66
CA VAL A 163 4.68 -1.11 7.23
C VAL A 163 3.64 -0.37 6.36
N ALA A 164 3.48 0.92 6.63
CA ALA A 164 2.64 1.81 5.84
C ALA A 164 3.50 2.92 5.22
N PHE A 165 3.64 2.94 3.90
CA PHE A 165 4.41 3.95 3.20
C PHE A 165 3.52 5.15 2.87
N LEU A 166 3.86 6.31 3.42
CA LEU A 166 3.30 7.60 3.02
C LEU A 166 4.27 8.27 2.05
N LEU A 167 3.95 8.27 0.76
CA LEU A 167 4.76 8.97 -0.24
C LEU A 167 4.46 10.47 -0.13
N ASP A 168 5.42 11.20 0.42
CA ASP A 168 5.39 12.65 0.44
C ASP A 168 5.74 13.19 -0.94
N ALA A 169 5.03 14.23 -1.35
CA ALA A 169 5.29 14.93 -2.58
C ALA A 169 5.04 16.41 -2.37
N ASP A 170 5.94 17.21 -2.95
CA ASP A 170 5.77 18.66 -2.93
C ASP A 170 4.47 19.04 -3.66
N PRO A 171 3.53 19.76 -3.01
CA PRO A 171 2.24 20.12 -3.59
C PRO A 171 2.33 20.85 -4.92
N ALA A 172 3.32 21.73 -5.10
CA ALA A 172 3.54 22.43 -6.35
C ALA A 172 3.98 21.47 -7.46
N THR A 173 4.89 20.55 -7.14
CA THR A 173 5.35 19.51 -8.07
C THR A 173 4.24 18.51 -8.42
N ALA A 174 3.39 18.14 -7.47
CA ALA A 174 2.26 17.24 -7.70
C ALA A 174 1.19 17.90 -8.58
N LEU A 175 0.91 19.19 -8.35
CA LEU A 175 0.01 19.98 -9.20
C LEU A 175 0.53 20.05 -10.64
N ALA A 176 1.84 20.27 -10.82
CA ALA A 176 2.46 20.30 -12.14
C ALA A 176 2.33 18.97 -12.90
N ARG A 177 2.30 17.83 -12.18
CA ARG A 177 2.07 16.50 -12.77
C ARG A 177 0.60 16.22 -13.06
N LYS A 178 -0.31 16.69 -12.20
CA LYS A 178 -1.75 16.54 -12.34
C LYS A 178 -2.49 17.74 -11.73
N PRO A 179 -2.98 18.69 -12.55
CA PRO A 179 -3.68 19.88 -12.05
C PRO A 179 -5.14 19.57 -11.69
N GLU A 180 -5.35 18.59 -10.79
CA GLU A 180 -6.69 18.15 -10.39
C GLU A 180 -7.24 18.95 -9.20
N TYR A 181 -6.38 19.48 -8.31
CA TYR A 181 -6.79 20.11 -7.06
C TYR A 181 -6.09 21.45 -6.78
N PRO A 182 -6.73 22.38 -6.05
CA PRO A 182 -6.07 23.61 -5.59
C PRO A 182 -4.87 23.33 -4.67
N LEU A 183 -3.82 24.17 -4.73
CA LEU A 183 -2.63 24.04 -3.86
C LEU A 183 -2.98 23.99 -2.37
N ASP A 184 -3.88 24.86 -1.92
CA ASP A 184 -4.33 24.90 -0.51
C ASP A 184 -4.91 23.57 -0.02
N PHE A 185 -5.57 22.83 -0.92
CA PHE A 185 -6.12 21.51 -0.62
C PHE A 185 -5.00 20.49 -0.47
N LEU A 186 -4.01 20.49 -1.37
CA LEU A 186 -2.84 19.61 -1.31
C LEU A 186 -2.00 19.88 -0.05
N ASP A 187 -1.80 21.14 0.32
CA ASP A 187 -1.09 21.54 1.55
C ASP A 187 -1.81 21.08 2.82
N ARG A 188 -3.14 21.22 2.86
CA ARG A 188 -3.94 20.72 3.98
C ARG A 188 -3.89 19.19 4.04
N TYR A 189 -3.99 18.52 2.90
CA TYR A 189 -3.94 17.06 2.81
C TYR A 189 -2.59 16.51 3.28
N ARG A 190 -1.47 17.11 2.84
CA ARG A 190 -0.11 16.79 3.31
C ARG A 190 0.01 16.94 4.82
N ARG A 191 -0.42 18.07 5.39
CA ARG A 191 -0.42 18.30 6.85
C ARG A 191 -1.23 17.27 7.62
N SER A 192 -2.41 16.91 7.12
CA SER A 192 -3.24 15.86 7.74
C SER A 192 -2.53 14.50 7.76
N HIS A 193 -1.84 14.13 6.69
CA HIS A 193 -1.10 12.86 6.62
C HIS A 193 0.12 12.84 7.55
N LEU A 194 0.89 13.93 7.59
CA LEU A 194 2.01 14.06 8.53
C LEU A 194 1.56 14.02 9.99
N ARG A 195 0.33 14.49 10.28
CA ARG A 195 -0.25 14.33 11.61
C ARG A 195 -0.64 12.88 11.90
N LEU A 196 -1.15 12.15 10.92
CA LEU A 196 -1.46 10.73 11.08
C LEU A 196 -0.21 9.89 11.30
N SER A 197 0.93 10.23 10.67
CA SER A 197 2.19 9.51 10.91
C SER A 197 2.66 9.63 12.36
N GLN A 198 2.26 10.68 13.08
CA GLN A 198 2.52 10.80 14.54
C GLN A 198 1.64 9.86 15.38
N MET A 199 0.50 9.39 14.83
CA MET A 199 -0.46 8.52 15.52
C MET A 199 -0.36 7.04 15.09
N ALA A 200 0.33 6.75 13.98
CA ALA A 200 0.52 5.40 13.45
C ALA A 200 2.03 5.09 13.35
N PRO A 201 2.63 4.42 14.36
CA PRO A 201 4.07 4.14 14.41
C PRO A 201 4.58 3.23 13.28
N GLU A 202 3.69 2.48 12.65
CA GLU A 202 3.96 1.68 11.45
C GLU A 202 4.14 2.50 10.17
N MET A 203 3.78 3.79 10.20
CA MET A 203 3.85 4.67 9.04
C MET A 203 5.26 5.23 8.84
N VAL A 204 5.77 5.06 7.62
CA VAL A 204 7.05 5.59 7.16
C VAL A 204 6.78 6.66 6.12
N VAL A 205 7.17 7.89 6.42
CA VAL A 205 7.10 9.02 5.48
C VAL A 205 8.29 8.90 4.53
N VAL A 206 8.01 8.67 3.25
CA VAL A 206 9.02 8.58 2.20
C VAL A 206 9.17 9.96 1.57
N PRO A 207 10.36 10.58 1.63
CA PRO A 207 10.57 11.93 1.12
C PRO A 207 10.42 11.97 -0.41
N PRO A 208 10.07 13.14 -0.98
CA PRO A 208 10.03 13.31 -2.42
C PRO A 208 11.45 13.17 -3.01
N GLY A 209 11.56 12.48 -4.14
CA GLY A 209 12.83 12.26 -4.80
C GLY A 209 12.66 11.62 -6.17
N ARG A 210 13.80 11.22 -6.76
CA ARG A 210 13.79 10.41 -7.97
C ARG A 210 13.17 9.05 -7.67
N VAL A 211 12.62 8.42 -8.71
CA VAL A 211 11.92 7.14 -8.57
C VAL A 211 12.83 6.06 -7.97
N GLU A 212 14.10 6.04 -8.37
CA GLU A 212 15.12 5.10 -7.88
C GLU A 212 15.46 5.32 -6.39
N ASP A 213 15.48 6.58 -5.94
CA ASP A 213 15.79 6.91 -4.55
C ASP A 213 14.65 6.55 -3.61
N VAL A 214 13.42 6.85 -4.06
CA VAL A 214 12.18 6.47 -3.37
C VAL A 214 12.07 4.96 -3.26
N GLU A 215 12.39 4.23 -4.34
CA GLU A 215 12.41 2.76 -4.36
C GLU A 215 13.39 2.21 -3.33
N ARG A 216 14.62 2.75 -3.28
CA ARG A 216 15.65 2.32 -2.33
C ARG A 216 15.20 2.47 -0.88
N VAL A 217 14.55 3.59 -0.54
CA VAL A 217 14.01 3.83 0.80
C VAL A 217 12.90 2.83 1.13
N ILE A 218 11.96 2.61 0.19
CA ILE A 218 10.85 1.68 0.38
C ILE A 218 11.37 0.26 0.61
N ARG A 219 12.30 -0.21 -0.23
CA ARG A 219 12.91 -1.55 -0.10
C ARG A 219 13.65 -1.70 1.22
N GLY A 220 14.45 -0.71 1.61
CA GLY A 220 15.20 -0.73 2.87
C GLY A 220 14.28 -0.82 4.09
N GLU A 221 13.25 0.01 4.16
CA GLU A 221 12.29 0.00 5.28
C GLU A 221 11.38 -1.24 5.26
N PHE A 222 11.03 -1.76 4.08
CA PHE A 222 10.28 -3.01 3.94
C PHE A 222 11.06 -4.18 4.55
N LEU A 223 12.33 -4.38 4.16
CA LEU A 223 13.18 -5.44 4.69
C LEU A 223 13.42 -5.30 6.20
N LYS A 224 13.63 -4.06 6.67
CA LYS A 224 13.84 -3.77 8.09
C LYS A 224 12.63 -4.10 8.96
N ARG A 225 11.42 -3.82 8.48
CA ARG A 225 10.18 -4.02 9.24
C ARG A 225 9.51 -5.38 9.01
N CYS A 226 9.93 -6.09 7.97
CA CYS A 226 9.38 -7.40 7.60
C CYS A 226 10.48 -8.49 7.59
N PRO A 227 11.17 -8.76 8.73
CA PRO A 227 12.28 -9.71 8.80
C PRO A 227 11.86 -11.18 8.66
N GLN A 228 10.54 -11.44 8.62
CA GLN A 228 9.96 -12.79 8.54
C GLN A 228 9.97 -13.36 7.11
N LEU A 229 10.41 -12.57 6.12
CA LEU A 229 10.61 -13.06 4.76
C LEU A 229 11.78 -14.07 4.78
N PRO A 230 11.66 -15.24 4.13
CA PRO A 230 12.66 -16.28 4.24
C PRO A 230 14.03 -15.77 3.78
N SER A 231 15.02 -15.86 4.69
CA SER A 231 16.41 -15.49 4.45
C SER A 231 17.06 -16.23 3.27
N GLN A 232 16.42 -17.28 2.73
CA GLN A 232 16.86 -18.01 1.54
C GLN A 232 16.51 -17.31 0.22
N ALA A 233 15.58 -16.35 0.22
CA ALA A 233 15.31 -15.49 -0.94
C ALA A 233 16.34 -14.35 -1.08
N VAL A 234 16.90 -13.91 0.05
CA VAL A 234 17.89 -12.82 0.12
C VAL A 234 19.31 -13.32 -0.24
N ALA A 235 19.55 -14.63 -0.13
CA ALA A 235 20.72 -15.26 -0.72
C ALA A 235 20.38 -15.61 -2.18
N GLY A 236 20.92 -14.86 -3.14
CA GLY A 236 20.82 -15.18 -4.56
C GLY A 236 21.26 -16.62 -4.84
N PRO A 237 20.88 -17.21 -5.99
CA PRO A 237 21.14 -18.61 -6.28
C PRO A 237 22.64 -18.90 -6.10
N GLU A 238 22.98 -19.73 -5.11
CA GLU A 238 24.33 -20.27 -5.01
C GLU A 238 24.66 -20.93 -6.36
N PRO A 239 25.86 -20.69 -6.92
CA PRO A 239 26.26 -21.33 -8.14
C PRO A 239 26.19 -22.84 -7.92
N SER A 240 25.31 -23.48 -8.68
CA SER A 240 25.12 -24.93 -8.69
C SER A 240 26.49 -25.60 -8.83
N LYS A 241 26.91 -26.31 -7.79
CA LYS A 241 27.97 -27.31 -7.94
C LYS A 241 27.46 -28.34 -8.94
N SER A 242 27.96 -28.25 -10.16
CA SER A 242 27.80 -29.24 -11.21
C SER A 242 28.31 -30.59 -10.71
N LEU A 243 27.35 -31.49 -10.43
CA LEU A 243 27.58 -32.92 -10.44
C LEU A 243 27.83 -33.36 -11.88
N GLY A 244 28.97 -33.99 -12.12
CA GLY A 244 29.23 -34.77 -13.32
C GLY A 244 30.64 -34.56 -13.86
N GLU A 245 31.56 -35.43 -13.49
CA GLU A 245 32.19 -36.34 -14.46
C GLU A 245 33.01 -37.38 -13.72
N ASP A 246 32.36 -38.53 -13.49
CA ASP A 246 33.01 -39.81 -13.30
C ASP A 246 33.50 -40.25 -14.69
N SER A 247 34.77 -40.02 -14.99
CA SER A 247 35.44 -40.61 -16.16
C SER A 247 36.71 -41.33 -15.70
N SER A 248 36.52 -42.63 -15.59
CA SER A 248 37.48 -43.71 -15.66
C SER A 248 38.74 -43.38 -16.49
N VAL A 249 39.89 -43.32 -15.83
CA VAL A 249 41.18 -43.70 -16.42
C VAL A 249 41.97 -44.52 -15.40
N ARG A 250 41.87 -45.85 -15.53
CA ARG A 250 42.94 -46.75 -15.11
C ARG A 250 44.04 -46.69 -16.16
N VAL A 251 45.26 -47.04 -15.73
CA VAL A 251 46.44 -47.44 -16.55
C VAL A 251 47.34 -46.25 -16.94
N PHE A 252 48.66 -46.15 -16.69
CA PHE A 252 49.73 -47.10 -16.34
C PHE A 252 50.75 -46.39 -15.40
N SER A 253 51.23 -47.09 -14.37
CA SER A 253 52.47 -46.76 -13.67
C SER A 253 53.62 -47.46 -14.38
N SER A 254 54.65 -46.71 -14.76
CA SER A 254 55.96 -47.24 -15.13
C SER A 254 57.05 -46.39 -14.49
N ASN A 255 57.71 -46.97 -13.50
CA ASN A 255 59.07 -46.64 -13.09
C ASN A 255 59.98 -46.73 -14.33
N ASN A 256 60.90 -45.78 -14.54
CA ASN A 256 62.35 -45.98 -14.33
C ASN A 256 63.15 -44.76 -14.81
N THR A 257 64.07 -44.32 -13.93
CA THR A 257 65.32 -43.56 -14.17
C THR A 257 65.23 -42.09 -14.58
#